data_AF-A0AAJ6TQT7-F1
#
_entry.id   AF-A0AAJ6TQT7-F1
#
_cell.length_a   1.000
_cell.length_b   1.000
_cell.length_c   1.000
_cell.angle_alpha   90.00
_cell.angle_beta   90.00
_cell.angle_gamma   90.00
#
_symmetry.space_group_name_H-M   'P 1'
#
loop_
_entity.id
_entity.type
_entity.pdbx_description
1 polymer ?
#
loop_
_entity_poly.entity_id
_entity_poly.type
_entity_poly.pdbx_seq_one_letter_code
_entity_poly.pdbx_strand_id
1 'polypeptide(L)'
;METEADVLEELFNIETEIEDVQDQIKLLLERQEKLHERQSELKFLLEAYRASGTGNSANENASRSSSLEDWSGSFEWDSQADDARLNIFGIPSYRQNQKEIINAIMSGRDVLVIMAAGGGKSLCYQLPAILRDGVALVISPLLSLIQDQVMGLTALGIPAFMLTSTTSKENEKFIYKALEKGEGELKILYVTPEKISKSKRFMSKLEKCHNAGRLSLISID
;
A
#
# COMPACT_ATOMS: atom_id res chain seq x y z
N MET A 1 -21.73 42.14 -23.97
CA MET A 1 -22.23 40.83 -24.44
C MET A 1 -21.17 40.35 -25.39
N GLU A 2 -20.43 39.31 -25.03
CA GLU A 2 -19.56 38.60 -25.98
C GLU A 2 -20.39 38.21 -27.19
N THR A 3 -19.86 38.48 -28.38
CA THR A 3 -20.56 38.13 -29.61
C THR A 3 -20.33 36.64 -29.90
N GLU A 4 -21.26 36.02 -30.62
CA GLU A 4 -21.16 34.62 -31.04
C GLU A 4 -19.83 34.34 -31.77
N ALA A 5 -19.29 35.34 -32.48
CA ALA A 5 -17.99 35.27 -33.14
C ALA A 5 -16.81 35.17 -32.15
N ASP A 6 -16.85 35.92 -31.05
CA ASP A 6 -15.79 35.90 -30.03
C ASP A 6 -15.70 34.51 -29.35
N VAL A 7 -16.85 33.91 -29.05
CA VAL A 7 -16.94 32.57 -28.45
C VAL A 7 -16.46 31.48 -29.41
N LEU A 8 -16.74 31.61 -30.71
CA LEU A 8 -16.29 30.65 -31.73
C LEU A 8 -14.76 30.71 -31.92
N GLU A 9 -14.17 31.90 -31.87
CA GLU A 9 -12.71 32.07 -31.94
C GLU A 9 -12.01 31.46 -30.71
N GLU A 10 -12.54 31.70 -29.51
CA GLU A 10 -12.00 31.12 -28.29
C GLU A 10 -12.11 29.60 -28.27
N LEU A 11 -13.25 29.05 -28.72
CA LEU A 11 -13.46 27.61 -28.83
C LEU A 11 -12.47 26.97 -29.81
N PHE A 12 -12.22 27.59 -30.96
CA PHE A 12 -11.24 27.11 -31.94
C PHE A 12 -9.80 27.10 -31.37
N ASN A 13 -9.43 28.14 -30.63
CA ASN A 13 -8.12 28.21 -29.97
C ASN A 13 -7.95 27.10 -28.92
N ILE A 14 -8.98 26.84 -28.13
CA ILE A 14 -8.98 25.76 -27.13
C ILE A 14 -8.91 24.38 -27.81
N GLU A 15 -9.64 24.16 -28.90
CA GLU A 15 -9.56 22.89 -29.65
C GLU A 15 -8.15 22.64 -30.20
N THR A 16 -7.49 23.68 -30.71
CA THR A 16 -6.10 23.61 -31.17
C THR A 16 -5.14 23.27 -30.02
N GLU A 17 -5.29 23.91 -28.86
CA GLU A 17 -4.44 23.63 -27.69
C GLU A 17 -4.66 22.22 -27.14
N ILE A 18 -5.89 21.70 -27.18
CA ILE A 18 -6.19 20.31 -26.83
C ILE A 18 -5.46 19.34 -27.77
N GLU A 19 -5.45 19.61 -29.07
CA GLU A 19 -4.74 18.78 -30.06
C GLU A 19 -3.23 18.77 -29.80
N ASP A 20 -2.62 19.94 -29.54
CA ASP A 20 -1.21 20.06 -29.18
C ASP A 20 -0.85 19.28 -27.91
N VAL A 21 -1.71 19.32 -26.88
CA VAL A 21 -1.50 18.56 -25.65
C VAL A 21 -1.62 17.05 -25.90
N GLN A 22 -2.54 16.61 -26.76
CA GLN A 22 -2.67 15.20 -27.13
C GLN A 22 -1.43 14.68 -27.85
N ASP A 23 -0.85 15.49 -28.75
CA ASP A 23 0.39 15.14 -29.44
C ASP A 23 1.59 15.04 -28.48
N GLN A 24 1.68 15.94 -27.49
CA GLN A 24 2.71 15.85 -26.45
C GLN A 24 2.56 14.58 -25.61
N ILE A 25 1.33 14.21 -25.23
CA ILE A 25 1.07 12.96 -24.49
C ILE A 25 1.53 11.75 -25.30
N LYS A 26 1.18 11.71 -26.60
CA LYS A 26 1.59 10.63 -27.50
C LYS A 26 3.12 10.51 -27.57
N LEU A 27 3.83 11.63 -27.75
CA LEU A 27 5.29 11.66 -27.78
C LEU A 27 5.91 11.18 -26.46
N LEU A 28 5.33 11.57 -25.32
CA LEU A 28 5.80 11.14 -24.00
C LEU A 28 5.58 9.63 -23.78
N LEU A 29 4.46 9.07 -24.25
CA LEU A 29 4.19 7.64 -24.18
C LEU A 29 5.18 6.83 -25.02
N GLU A 30 5.48 7.27 -26.26
CA GLU A 30 6.51 6.64 -27.09
C GLU A 30 7.91 6.70 -26.43
N ARG A 31 8.23 7.82 -25.76
CA ARG A 31 9.49 7.95 -25.02
C ARG A 31 9.51 7.01 -23.81
N GLN A 32 8.39 6.86 -23.11
CA GLN A 32 8.25 5.97 -21.97
C GLN A 32 8.50 4.51 -22.38
N GLU A 33 7.95 4.07 -23.51
CA GLU A 33 8.15 2.73 -24.06
C GLU A 33 9.64 2.46 -24.36
N LYS A 34 10.32 3.38 -25.06
CA LYS A 34 11.77 3.27 -25.35
C LYS A 34 12.61 3.20 -24.08
N LEU A 35 12.24 3.94 -23.03
CA LEU A 35 12.95 3.90 -21.75
C LEU A 35 12.74 2.57 -21.02
N HIS A 36 11.55 1.97 -21.08
CA HIS A 36 11.28 0.66 -20.49
C HIS A 36 12.02 -0.48 -21.22
N GLU A 37 12.10 -0.42 -22.54
CA GLU A 37 12.90 -1.36 -23.32
C GLU A 37 14.38 -1.27 -22.92
N ARG A 38 14.94 -0.05 -22.89
CA ARG A 38 16.33 0.17 -22.48
C ARG A 38 16.60 -0.25 -21.03
N GLN A 39 15.64 -0.02 -20.14
CA GLN A 39 15.73 -0.47 -18.75
C GLN A 39 15.81 -2.01 -18.67
N SER A 40 15.02 -2.72 -19.48
CA SER A 40 15.00 -4.17 -19.54
C SER A 40 16.33 -4.74 -20.08
N GLU A 41 16.88 -4.14 -21.14
CA GLU A 41 18.21 -4.50 -21.67
C GLU A 41 19.32 -4.32 -20.63
N LEU A 42 19.34 -3.18 -19.93
CA LEU A 42 20.35 -2.90 -18.91
C LEU A 42 20.26 -3.85 -17.71
N LYS A 43 19.04 -4.21 -17.30
CA LYS A 43 18.82 -5.23 -16.26
C LYS A 43 19.41 -6.57 -16.68
N PHE A 44 19.14 -7.01 -17.92
CA PHE A 44 19.66 -8.26 -18.46
C PHE A 44 21.20 -8.26 -18.54
N LEU A 45 21.81 -7.18 -19.04
CA LEU A 45 23.27 -7.05 -19.09
C LEU A 45 23.90 -7.11 -17.69
N LEU A 46 23.29 -6.44 -16.71
CA LEU A 46 23.78 -6.42 -15.34
C LEU A 46 23.73 -7.81 -14.68
N GLU A 47 22.70 -8.59 -14.99
CA GLU A 47 22.59 -9.98 -14.57
C GLU A 47 23.68 -10.86 -15.21
N ALA A 48 23.94 -10.69 -16.51
CA ALA A 48 25.03 -11.38 -17.21
C ALA A 48 26.42 -11.05 -16.63
N TYR A 49 26.69 -9.77 -16.32
CA TYR A 49 27.93 -9.36 -15.67
C TYR A 49 28.10 -10.00 -14.29
N ARG A 50 27.03 -10.04 -13.48
CA ARG A 50 27.04 -10.71 -12.17
C ARG A 50 27.35 -12.20 -12.29
N ALA A 51 26.81 -12.89 -13.29
CA ALA A 51 27.09 -14.30 -13.55
C ALA A 51 28.57 -14.53 -13.95
N SER A 52 29.18 -13.60 -14.69
CA SER A 52 30.57 -13.71 -15.16
C SER A 52 31.65 -13.36 -14.12
N GLY A 53 31.28 -12.73 -12.99
CA GLY A 53 32.23 -12.23 -11.98
C GLY A 53 32.61 -13.20 -10.85
N THR A 54 32.25 -14.48 -10.94
CA THR A 54 32.57 -15.48 -9.90
C THR A 54 33.96 -16.10 -10.11
N GLY A 55 34.99 -15.40 -9.63
CA GLY A 55 36.37 -15.89 -9.67
C GLY A 55 37.35 -15.13 -8.77
N ASN A 56 37.23 -15.27 -7.44
CA ASN A 56 38.33 -15.55 -6.48
C ASN A 56 37.92 -15.28 -5.03
N SER A 57 38.20 -16.27 -4.17
CA SER A 57 38.06 -16.24 -2.71
C SER A 57 38.96 -15.20 -2.05
N ALA A 58 38.37 -14.40 -1.14
CA ALA A 58 38.91 -14.05 0.18
C ALA A 58 38.08 -12.92 0.83
N ASN A 59 36.92 -13.23 1.44
CA ASN A 59 36.42 -12.52 2.64
C ASN A 59 35.15 -13.19 3.19
N GLU A 60 35.33 -14.22 4.03
CA GLU A 60 34.23 -15.00 4.64
C GLU A 60 33.49 -14.29 5.80
N ASN A 61 33.64 -12.98 6.01
CA ASN A 61 32.95 -12.27 7.10
C ASN A 61 32.16 -11.01 6.67
N ALA A 62 31.83 -10.89 5.38
CA ALA A 62 30.99 -9.79 4.86
C ALA A 62 29.72 -10.26 4.12
N SER A 63 29.48 -11.56 4.01
CA SER A 63 28.38 -12.17 3.23
C SER A 63 27.05 -12.28 3.99
N ARG A 64 26.64 -11.21 4.66
CA ARG A 64 25.24 -10.98 5.08
C ARG A 64 24.68 -9.62 4.67
N SER A 65 25.38 -8.88 3.79
CA SER A 65 24.68 -7.87 2.99
C SER A 65 23.86 -8.60 1.95
N SER A 66 22.60 -8.83 2.29
CA SER A 66 21.52 -9.29 1.44
C SER A 66 21.77 -8.97 -0.04
N SER A 67 21.77 -9.99 -0.89
CA SER A 67 21.17 -9.84 -2.21
C SER A 67 19.90 -9.00 -2.01
N LEU A 68 19.84 -7.79 -2.58
CA LEU A 68 18.60 -7.01 -2.60
C LEU A 68 17.52 -7.96 -3.14
N GLU A 69 16.65 -8.43 -2.25
CA GLU A 69 15.53 -9.29 -2.62
C GLU A 69 14.73 -8.49 -3.64
N ASP A 70 14.65 -8.99 -4.89
CA ASP A 70 13.97 -8.29 -5.96
C ASP A 70 12.46 -8.48 -5.81
N TRP A 71 11.80 -7.46 -5.27
CA TRP A 71 10.35 -7.45 -5.07
C TRP A 71 9.56 -6.99 -6.29
N SER A 72 10.23 -6.68 -7.41
CA SER A 72 9.59 -6.25 -8.65
C SER A 72 9.08 -7.42 -9.52
N GLY A 73 9.38 -8.66 -9.13
CA GLY A 73 8.92 -9.87 -9.80
C GLY A 73 7.41 -10.14 -9.65
N SER A 74 6.99 -11.27 -10.22
CA SER A 74 5.63 -11.77 -10.12
C SER A 74 5.46 -12.69 -8.91
N PHE A 75 4.34 -12.55 -8.21
CA PHE A 75 3.99 -13.36 -7.02
C PHE A 75 2.62 -14.01 -7.17
N GLU A 76 2.36 -15.06 -6.39
CA GLU A 76 1.10 -15.82 -6.43
C GLU A 76 -0.14 -14.98 -6.11
N TRP A 77 0.03 -13.90 -5.33
CA TRP A 77 -1.04 -12.97 -4.95
C TRP A 77 -1.24 -11.80 -5.91
N ASP A 78 -0.41 -11.62 -6.95
CA ASP A 78 -0.46 -10.44 -7.83
C ASP A 78 -1.85 -10.25 -8.43
N SER A 79 -2.47 -11.32 -8.94
CA SER A 79 -3.82 -11.24 -9.54
C SER A 79 -4.88 -10.79 -8.54
N GLN A 80 -4.83 -11.29 -7.30
CA GLN A 80 -5.80 -10.93 -6.26
C GLN A 80 -5.54 -9.50 -5.74
N ALA A 81 -4.26 -9.11 -5.65
CA ALA A 81 -3.87 -7.77 -5.26
C ALA A 81 -4.32 -6.73 -6.30
N ASP A 82 -4.16 -7.03 -7.58
CA ASP A 82 -4.58 -6.15 -8.67
C ASP A 82 -6.09 -6.01 -8.76
N ASP A 83 -6.83 -7.11 -8.60
CA ASP A 83 -8.29 -7.12 -8.52
C ASP A 83 -8.78 -6.25 -7.36
N ALA A 84 -8.28 -6.49 -6.15
CA ALA A 84 -8.67 -5.74 -4.97
C ALA A 84 -8.29 -4.25 -5.07
N ARG A 85 -7.11 -3.94 -5.61
CA ARG A 85 -6.65 -2.56 -5.84
C ARG A 85 -7.59 -1.81 -6.80
N LEU A 86 -8.03 -2.45 -7.88
CA LEU A 86 -8.90 -1.83 -8.87
C LEU A 86 -10.36 -1.78 -8.39
N ASN A 87 -10.92 -2.92 -7.97
CA ASN A 87 -12.34 -3.08 -7.72
C ASN A 87 -12.77 -2.66 -6.31
N ILE A 88 -11.89 -2.74 -5.31
CA ILE A 88 -12.19 -2.31 -3.94
C ILE A 88 -11.68 -0.89 -3.70
N PHE A 89 -10.42 -0.62 -4.03
CA PHE A 89 -9.82 0.69 -3.76
C PHE A 89 -10.04 1.72 -4.89
N GLY A 90 -10.50 1.31 -6.08
CA GLY A 90 -10.72 2.22 -7.20
C GLY A 90 -9.44 2.80 -7.79
N ILE A 91 -8.29 2.17 -7.56
CA ILE A 91 -6.98 2.68 -7.98
C ILE A 91 -6.60 2.00 -9.31
N PRO A 92 -6.29 2.74 -10.39
CA PRO A 92 -6.03 2.16 -11.71
C PRO A 92 -4.63 1.57 -11.88
N SER A 93 -3.60 2.17 -11.27
CA SER A 93 -2.23 1.65 -11.27
C SER A 93 -1.50 1.86 -9.94
N TYR A 94 -0.46 1.06 -9.68
CA TYR A 94 0.46 1.32 -8.56
C TYR A 94 1.30 2.58 -8.82
N ARG A 95 1.57 3.32 -7.75
CA ARG A 95 2.61 4.34 -7.73
C ARG A 95 3.97 3.70 -7.51
N GLN A 96 5.03 4.49 -7.70
CA GLN A 96 6.40 4.06 -7.52
C GLN A 96 6.61 3.34 -6.18
N ASN A 97 7.27 2.17 -6.24
CA ASN A 97 7.62 1.30 -5.12
C ASN A 97 6.45 0.64 -4.37
N GLN A 98 5.17 0.96 -4.68
CA GLN A 98 4.05 0.39 -3.92
C GLN A 98 3.95 -1.12 -4.10
N LYS A 99 4.09 -1.62 -5.35
CA LYS A 99 4.01 -3.06 -5.64
C LYS A 99 5.11 -3.82 -4.91
N GLU A 100 6.33 -3.31 -4.96
CA GLU A 100 7.51 -3.88 -4.30
C GLU A 100 7.32 -3.94 -2.77
N ILE A 101 6.80 -2.88 -2.17
CA ILE A 101 6.50 -2.84 -0.73
C ILE A 101 5.41 -3.87 -0.38
N ILE A 102 4.33 -3.93 -1.15
CA ILE A 102 3.23 -4.88 -0.95
C ILE A 102 3.74 -6.32 -1.05
N ASN A 103 4.58 -6.62 -2.04
CA ASN A 103 5.16 -7.95 -2.24
C ASN A 103 6.08 -8.35 -1.07
N ALA A 104 6.92 -7.44 -0.60
CA ALA A 104 7.76 -7.67 0.58
C ALA A 104 6.91 -7.95 1.82
N ILE A 105 5.87 -7.15 2.05
CA ILE A 105 4.95 -7.34 3.18
C ILE A 105 4.24 -8.69 3.06
N MET A 106 3.65 -9.00 1.89
CA MET A 106 2.91 -10.25 1.63
C MET A 106 3.80 -11.49 1.81
N SER A 107 5.09 -11.38 1.51
CA SER A 107 6.11 -12.43 1.74
C SER A 107 6.54 -12.59 3.21
N GLY A 108 5.94 -11.82 4.14
CA GLY A 108 6.21 -11.93 5.56
C GLY A 108 7.49 -11.24 6.01
N ARG A 109 7.96 -10.23 5.27
CA ARG A 109 9.15 -9.45 5.60
C ARG A 109 8.79 -8.19 6.36
N ASP A 110 9.66 -7.78 7.27
CA ASP A 110 9.56 -6.48 7.94
C ASP A 110 10.05 -5.39 6.99
N VAL A 111 9.23 -4.36 6.77
CA VAL A 111 9.50 -3.30 5.79
C VAL A 111 9.44 -1.93 6.44
N LEU A 112 10.50 -1.15 6.26
CA LEU A 112 10.53 0.28 6.58
C LEU A 112 10.23 1.09 5.31
N VAL A 113 9.10 1.80 5.31
CA VAL A 113 8.65 2.59 4.15
C VAL A 113 8.99 4.06 4.33
N ILE A 114 9.80 4.60 3.42
CA ILE A 114 10.12 6.04 3.35
C ILE A 114 9.51 6.60 2.06
N MET A 115 8.38 7.28 2.20
CA MET A 115 7.68 7.92 1.07
C MET A 115 7.16 9.30 1.48
N ALA A 116 7.12 10.24 0.54
CA ALA A 116 6.56 11.57 0.74
C ALA A 116 5.10 11.52 1.25
N ALA A 117 4.65 12.59 1.89
CA ALA A 117 3.23 12.78 2.20
C ALA A 117 2.40 12.70 0.90
N GLY A 118 1.24 12.05 0.96
CA GLY A 118 0.43 11.80 -0.23
C GLY A 118 0.99 10.74 -1.18
N GLY A 119 2.15 10.14 -0.92
CA GLY A 119 2.76 9.08 -1.77
C GLY A 119 1.96 7.76 -1.82
N GLY A 120 0.89 7.62 -1.04
CA GLY A 120 0.04 6.43 -1.03
C GLY A 120 0.52 5.32 -0.12
N LYS A 121 1.16 5.67 1.02
CA LYS A 121 1.65 4.71 2.01
C LYS A 121 0.55 3.81 2.58
N SER A 122 -0.66 4.34 2.75
CA SER A 122 -1.78 3.59 3.33
C SER A 122 -2.14 2.34 2.54
N LEU A 123 -2.12 2.43 1.20
CA LEU A 123 -2.39 1.28 0.34
C LEU A 123 -1.41 0.12 0.60
N CYS A 124 -0.15 0.44 0.91
CA CYS A 124 0.90 -0.55 1.10
C CYS A 124 0.63 -1.51 2.26
N TYR A 125 -0.10 -1.07 3.30
CA TYR A 125 -0.51 -1.95 4.41
C TYR A 125 -1.99 -2.34 4.35
N GLN A 126 -2.85 -1.50 3.78
CA GLN A 126 -4.29 -1.77 3.67
C GLN A 126 -4.59 -2.90 2.67
N LEU A 127 -3.89 -2.94 1.54
CA LEU A 127 -4.09 -4.00 0.55
C LEU A 127 -3.66 -5.37 1.11
N PRO A 128 -2.45 -5.55 1.67
CA PRO A 128 -2.10 -6.80 2.36
C PRO A 128 -3.05 -7.16 3.51
N ALA A 129 -3.52 -6.15 4.26
CA ALA A 129 -4.44 -6.38 5.36
C ALA A 129 -5.76 -7.02 4.93
N ILE A 130 -6.30 -6.66 3.75
CA ILE A 130 -7.53 -7.26 3.23
C ILE A 130 -7.30 -8.65 2.60
N LEU A 131 -6.13 -8.86 2.00
CA LEU A 131 -5.78 -10.12 1.33
C LEU A 131 -5.44 -11.24 2.33
N ARG A 132 -4.86 -10.91 3.48
CA ARG A 132 -4.48 -11.88 4.51
C ARG A 132 -5.64 -12.23 5.44
N ASP A 133 -5.75 -13.50 5.80
CA ASP A 133 -6.68 -13.93 6.85
C ASP A 133 -6.28 -13.36 8.22
N GLY A 134 -7.29 -12.97 9.00
CA GLY A 134 -7.11 -12.36 10.31
C GLY A 134 -7.27 -10.85 10.33
N VAL A 135 -6.79 -10.24 11.42
CA VAL A 135 -6.90 -8.83 11.75
C VAL A 135 -5.55 -8.15 11.53
N ALA A 136 -5.55 -7.04 10.79
CA ALA A 136 -4.42 -6.12 10.73
C ALA A 136 -4.55 -5.05 11.81
N LEU A 137 -3.48 -4.81 12.57
CA LEU A 137 -3.38 -3.76 13.56
C LEU A 137 -2.63 -2.56 12.97
N VAL A 138 -3.23 -1.36 13.04
CA VAL A 138 -2.58 -0.11 12.61
C VAL A 138 -2.46 0.82 13.80
N ILE A 139 -1.24 1.22 14.13
CA ILE A 139 -0.95 2.16 15.21
C ILE A 139 -0.70 3.52 14.55
N SER A 140 -1.47 4.54 14.92
CA SER A 140 -1.33 5.89 14.37
C SER A 140 -1.46 6.96 15.47
N PRO A 141 -0.66 8.03 15.46
CA PRO A 141 -0.61 9.02 16.53
C PRO A 141 -1.80 9.98 16.54
N LEU A 142 -2.40 10.25 15.37
CA LEU A 142 -3.41 11.31 15.24
C LEU A 142 -4.82 10.73 15.15
N LEU A 143 -5.68 11.13 16.08
CA LEU A 143 -7.08 10.68 16.11
C LEU A 143 -7.84 11.08 14.85
N SER A 144 -7.59 12.28 14.31
CA SER A 144 -8.20 12.75 13.06
C SER A 144 -7.82 11.84 11.89
N LEU A 145 -6.53 11.50 11.76
CA LEU A 145 -6.06 10.60 10.71
C LEU A 145 -6.70 9.21 10.83
N ILE A 146 -6.79 8.67 12.05
CA ILE A 146 -7.49 7.40 12.30
C ILE A 146 -8.95 7.46 11.84
N GLN A 147 -9.67 8.54 12.18
CA GLN A 147 -11.08 8.71 11.81
C GLN A 147 -11.25 8.76 10.30
N ASP A 148 -10.41 9.54 9.61
CA ASP A 148 -10.44 9.66 8.15
C ASP A 148 -10.16 8.31 7.47
N GLN A 149 -9.14 7.56 7.94
CA GLN A 149 -8.82 6.24 7.38
C GLN A 149 -9.94 5.23 7.62
N VAL A 150 -10.50 5.17 8.82
CA VAL A 150 -11.59 4.24 9.14
C VAL A 150 -12.85 4.58 8.36
N MET A 151 -13.19 5.86 8.21
CA MET A 151 -14.33 6.31 7.41
C MET A 151 -14.15 5.92 5.94
N GLY A 152 -12.96 6.17 5.36
CA GLY A 152 -12.65 5.80 3.98
C GLY A 152 -12.76 4.29 3.75
N LEU A 153 -12.17 3.48 4.62
CA LEU A 153 -12.25 2.02 4.53
C LEU A 153 -13.69 1.50 4.67
N THR A 154 -14.46 2.07 5.60
CA THR A 154 -15.87 1.69 5.80
C THR A 154 -16.71 2.05 4.57
N ALA A 155 -16.44 3.19 3.92
CA ALA A 155 -17.12 3.58 2.68
C ALA A 155 -16.81 2.62 1.51
N LEU A 156 -15.65 1.96 1.52
CA LEU A 156 -15.30 0.90 0.58
C LEU A 156 -15.85 -0.49 0.97
N GLY A 157 -16.64 -0.57 2.05
CA GLY A 157 -17.18 -1.84 2.56
C GLY A 157 -16.16 -2.70 3.31
N ILE A 158 -14.98 -2.16 3.64
CA ILE A 158 -13.95 -2.88 4.39
C ILE A 158 -14.27 -2.79 5.89
N PRO A 159 -14.37 -3.90 6.63
CA PRO A 159 -14.65 -3.91 8.07
C PRO A 159 -13.48 -3.34 8.91
N ALA A 160 -13.40 -2.01 8.97
CA ALA A 160 -12.38 -1.26 9.68
C ALA A 160 -12.97 -0.58 10.92
N PHE A 161 -12.25 -0.65 12.04
CA PHE A 161 -12.67 -0.07 13.31
C PHE A 161 -11.55 0.71 13.96
N MET A 162 -11.91 1.65 14.84
CA MET A 162 -10.96 2.37 15.70
C MET A 162 -11.21 2.05 17.17
N LEU A 163 -10.13 1.81 17.93
CA LEU A 163 -10.16 1.67 19.38
C LEU A 163 -9.31 2.78 20.03
N THR A 164 -9.97 3.91 20.29
CA THR A 164 -9.40 5.14 20.84
C THR A 164 -10.16 5.56 22.10
N SER A 165 -9.90 6.75 22.63
CA SER A 165 -10.67 7.34 23.73
C SER A 165 -12.10 7.72 23.35
N THR A 166 -12.39 7.89 22.06
CA THR A 166 -13.71 8.30 21.55
C THR A 166 -14.56 7.13 21.08
N THR A 167 -14.07 5.89 21.16
CA THR A 167 -14.81 4.70 20.73
C THR A 167 -16.03 4.46 21.62
N SER A 168 -17.19 4.19 21.02
CA SER A 168 -18.41 3.87 21.75
C SER A 168 -18.27 2.56 22.54
N LYS A 169 -19.00 2.41 23.65
CA LYS A 169 -19.00 1.18 24.45
C LYS A 169 -19.44 -0.05 23.66
N GLU A 170 -20.33 0.12 22.70
CA GLU A 170 -20.82 -0.93 21.82
C GLU A 170 -19.72 -1.42 20.88
N ASN A 171 -19.05 -0.49 20.18
CA ASN A 171 -17.92 -0.82 19.31
C ASN A 171 -16.76 -1.42 20.11
N GLU A 172 -16.46 -0.88 21.30
CA GLU A 172 -15.41 -1.45 22.15
C GLU A 172 -15.74 -2.90 22.57
N LYS A 173 -17.00 -3.19 22.90
CA LYS A 173 -17.46 -4.56 23.21
C LYS A 173 -17.34 -5.49 22.00
N PHE A 174 -17.72 -5.02 20.82
CA PHE A 174 -17.58 -5.75 19.57
C PHE A 174 -16.10 -6.06 19.27
N ILE A 175 -15.23 -5.05 19.27
CA ILE A 175 -13.80 -5.19 19.00
C ILE A 175 -13.15 -6.19 19.95
N TYR A 176 -13.41 -6.11 21.25
CA TYR A 176 -12.83 -7.09 22.19
C TYR A 176 -13.35 -8.51 21.99
N LYS A 177 -14.61 -8.70 21.57
CA LYS A 177 -15.14 -10.02 21.23
C LYS A 177 -14.48 -10.56 19.95
N ALA A 178 -14.33 -9.73 18.93
CA ALA A 178 -13.65 -10.09 17.68
C ALA A 178 -12.19 -10.48 17.94
N LEU A 179 -11.46 -9.70 18.74
CA LEU A 179 -10.08 -10.02 19.11
C LEU A 179 -9.97 -11.30 19.95
N GLU A 180 -10.90 -11.55 20.88
CA GLU A 180 -10.82 -12.73 21.76
C GLU A 180 -11.27 -14.02 21.08
N LYS A 181 -12.40 -13.98 20.37
CA LYS A 181 -13.09 -15.17 19.87
C LYS A 181 -13.04 -15.34 18.37
N GLY A 182 -12.64 -14.29 17.62
CA GLY A 182 -12.81 -14.25 16.18
C GLY A 182 -14.27 -14.11 15.74
N GLU A 183 -15.16 -13.67 16.65
CA GLU A 183 -16.56 -13.39 16.32
C GLU A 183 -16.68 -12.03 15.62
N GLY A 184 -17.29 -12.01 14.44
CA GLY A 184 -17.59 -10.78 13.70
C GLY A 184 -16.53 -10.38 12.67
N GLU A 185 -16.91 -9.46 11.80
CA GLU A 185 -16.08 -8.96 10.72
C GLU A 185 -15.18 -7.82 11.23
N LEU A 186 -13.97 -8.15 11.66
CA LEU A 186 -12.92 -7.19 11.97
C LEU A 186 -11.73 -7.49 11.09
N LYS A 187 -11.43 -6.62 10.13
CA LYS A 187 -10.31 -6.79 9.20
C LYS A 187 -9.16 -5.85 9.53
N ILE A 188 -9.46 -4.59 9.82
CA ILE A 188 -8.46 -3.58 10.15
C ILE A 188 -8.84 -2.87 11.45
N LEU A 189 -7.91 -2.83 12.41
CA LEU A 189 -8.09 -2.15 13.69
C LEU A 189 -7.07 -1.02 13.84
N TYR A 190 -7.55 0.22 13.86
CA TYR A 190 -6.74 1.39 14.18
C TYR A 190 -6.72 1.66 15.68
N VAL A 191 -5.55 1.93 16.23
CA VAL A 191 -5.34 2.26 17.65
C VAL A 191 -4.35 3.41 17.82
N THR A 192 -4.44 4.12 18.95
CA THR A 192 -3.41 5.08 19.33
C THR A 192 -2.28 4.41 20.12
N PRO A 193 -1.06 4.98 20.14
CA PRO A 193 0.05 4.48 20.96
C PRO A 193 -0.29 4.40 22.46
N GLU A 194 -1.14 5.29 22.97
CA GLU A 194 -1.60 5.26 24.36
C GLU A 194 -2.45 4.04 24.65
N LYS A 195 -3.23 3.55 23.67
CA LYS A 195 -4.05 2.34 23.87
C LYS A 195 -3.15 1.12 24.04
N ILE A 196 -2.08 1.01 23.25
CA ILE A 196 -1.06 -0.05 23.37
C ILE A 196 -0.39 0.01 24.74
N SER A 197 0.09 1.19 25.15
CA SER A 197 0.89 1.34 26.37
C SER A 197 0.08 1.30 27.67
N LYS A 198 -1.15 1.84 27.70
CA LYS A 198 -1.93 2.00 28.94
C LYS A 198 -3.00 0.93 29.14
N SER A 199 -3.48 0.29 28.08
CA SER A 199 -4.62 -0.64 28.19
C SER A 199 -4.16 -2.11 28.30
N LYS A 200 -4.00 -2.59 29.53
CA LYS A 200 -3.74 -4.02 29.81
C LYS A 200 -4.81 -4.94 29.22
N ARG A 201 -6.08 -4.50 29.24
CA ARG A 201 -7.20 -5.25 28.66
C ARG A 201 -7.01 -5.43 27.16
N PHE A 202 -6.65 -4.39 26.44
CA PHE A 202 -6.41 -4.47 25.00
C PHE A 202 -5.25 -5.41 24.69
N MET A 203 -4.11 -5.24 25.36
CA MET A 203 -2.94 -6.12 25.18
C MET A 203 -3.26 -7.60 25.44
N SER A 204 -4.00 -7.92 26.50
CA SER A 204 -4.41 -9.30 26.77
C SER A 204 -5.30 -9.90 25.66
N LYS A 205 -6.18 -9.10 25.04
CA LYS A 205 -7.04 -9.57 23.95
C LYS A 205 -6.25 -9.69 22.63
N LEU A 206 -5.32 -8.78 22.39
CA LEU A 206 -4.42 -8.83 21.24
C LEU A 206 -3.51 -10.06 21.30
N GLU A 207 -2.98 -10.39 22.48
CA GLU A 207 -2.18 -11.60 22.72
C GLU A 207 -2.98 -12.88 22.43
N LYS A 208 -4.25 -12.95 22.85
CA LYS A 208 -5.15 -14.07 22.49
C LYS A 208 -5.38 -14.15 20.98
N CYS A 209 -5.55 -13.02 20.30
CA CYS A 209 -5.71 -12.96 18.85
C CYS A 209 -4.46 -13.49 18.13
N HIS A 210 -3.28 -13.06 18.58
CA HIS A 210 -1.98 -13.52 18.06
C HIS A 210 -1.76 -15.02 18.30
N ASN A 211 -1.99 -15.51 19.52
CA ASN A 211 -1.81 -16.93 19.86
C ASN A 211 -2.79 -17.84 19.12
N ALA A 212 -3.93 -17.30 18.67
CA ALA A 212 -4.88 -18.00 17.80
C ALA A 212 -4.52 -17.91 16.31
N GLY A 213 -3.39 -17.31 15.94
CA GLY A 213 -2.95 -17.14 14.54
C GLY A 213 -3.79 -16.15 13.74
N ARG A 214 -4.54 -15.26 14.40
CA ARG A 214 -5.46 -14.31 13.74
C ARG A 214 -4.94 -12.89 13.66
N LEU A 215 -3.73 -12.61 14.14
CA LEU A 215 -3.06 -11.32 13.93
C LEU A 215 -2.19 -11.41 12.67
N SER A 216 -2.60 -10.72 11.61
CA SER A 216 -2.04 -10.93 10.26
C SER A 216 -0.95 -9.94 9.85
N LEU A 217 -1.01 -8.73 10.41
CA LEU A 217 -0.12 -7.62 10.09
C LEU A 217 -0.13 -6.60 11.22
N ILE A 218 1.02 -5.97 11.46
CA ILE A 218 1.15 -4.77 12.29
C ILE A 218 1.73 -3.66 11.41
N SER A 219 1.05 -2.53 11.33
CA SER A 219 1.54 -1.31 10.70
C SER A 219 1.70 -0.21 11.74
N ILE A 220 2.80 0.54 11.64
CA ILE A 220 3.10 1.69 12.47
C ILE A 220 3.16 2.91 11.54
N ASP A 221 2.18 3.79 11.66
CA ASP A 221 2.00 5.02 10.88
C ASP A 221 2.25 6.26 11.76
#